data_AF-A0AAP5FWV0-F1
#
_entry.id   AF-A0AAP5FWV0-F1
#
_cell.length_a   1.000
_cell.length_b   1.000
_cell.length_c   1.000
_cell.angle_alpha   90.00
_cell.angle_beta   90.00
_cell.angle_gamma   90.00
#
_symmetry.space_group_name_H-M   'P 1'
#
loop_
_entity.id
_entity.type
_entity.pdbx_description
1 polymer ?
#
loop_
_entity_poly.entity_id
_entity_poly.type
_entity_poly.pdbx_seq_one_letter_code
_entity_poly.pdbx_strand_id
1 'polypeptide(L)'
;MKKLCVMLTMICSIFSFLPSYSLAKESNEQLLESALLNRYYSVIRQVTEDQYECASVINIKRLGKNGEFVPRFEITLQFLTFQGAHNPPNDKVTLTLEDHLDHVKIKKVEREKNVSGAIAEKVCERQKEKIKAHSTDSE
;
A
#
# COMPACT_ATOMS: atom_id res chain seq x y z
N MET A 1 23.19 -41.91 -18.02
CA MET A 1 22.37 -41.61 -16.82
C MET A 1 23.09 -40.72 -15.79
N LYS A 2 24.34 -41.01 -15.37
CA LYS A 2 25.08 -40.16 -14.40
C LYS A 2 25.26 -38.68 -14.84
N LYS A 3 25.57 -38.42 -16.11
CA LYS A 3 25.77 -37.05 -16.62
C LYS A 3 24.49 -36.20 -16.64
N LEU A 4 23.33 -36.83 -16.84
CA LEU A 4 22.04 -36.12 -16.89
C LEU A 4 21.62 -35.65 -15.48
N CYS A 5 21.83 -36.49 -14.45
CA CYS A 5 21.60 -36.12 -13.06
C CYS A 5 22.51 -34.98 -12.60
N VAL A 6 23.80 -35.00 -12.97
CA VAL A 6 24.75 -33.94 -12.59
C VAL A 6 24.38 -32.59 -13.22
N MET A 7 23.97 -32.59 -14.50
CA MET A 7 23.48 -31.37 -15.16
C MET A 7 22.20 -30.85 -14.52
N LEU A 8 21.26 -31.74 -14.16
CA LEU A 8 20.01 -31.36 -13.49
C LEU A 8 20.26 -30.78 -12.09
N THR A 9 21.18 -31.36 -11.32
CA THR A 9 21.56 -30.81 -10.00
C THR A 9 22.27 -29.47 -10.10
N MET A 10 23.08 -29.25 -11.14
CA MET A 10 23.79 -27.99 -11.35
C MET A 10 22.83 -26.86 -11.74
N ILE A 11 21.83 -27.16 -12.56
CA ILE A 11 20.77 -26.21 -12.96
C ILE A 11 19.89 -25.84 -11.75
N CYS A 12 19.48 -26.80 -10.93
CA CYS A 12 18.68 -26.52 -9.73
C CYS A 12 19.43 -25.70 -8.68
N SER A 13 20.75 -25.85 -8.55
CA SER A 13 21.55 -24.99 -7.67
C SER A 13 21.59 -23.54 -8.14
N ILE A 14 21.60 -23.26 -9.45
CA ILE A 14 21.65 -21.88 -9.96
C ILE A 14 20.35 -21.11 -9.66
N PHE A 15 19.19 -21.79 -9.70
CA PHE A 15 17.91 -21.17 -9.34
C PHE A 15 17.74 -20.91 -7.84
N SER A 16 18.49 -21.61 -6.98
CA SER A 16 18.39 -21.47 -5.52
C SER A 16 19.18 -20.27 -4.97
N PHE A 17 20.05 -19.67 -5.79
CA PHE A 17 20.86 -18.48 -5.43
C PHE A 17 20.36 -17.18 -6.05
N LEU A 18 19.30 -17.23 -6.87
CA LEU A 18 18.66 -16.00 -7.32
C LEU A 18 17.99 -15.38 -6.10
N PRO A 19 18.41 -14.17 -5.68
CA PRO A 19 17.76 -13.53 -4.57
C PRO A 19 16.29 -13.34 -4.93
N SER A 20 15.39 -13.73 -4.03
CA SER A 20 13.97 -13.40 -4.11
C SER A 20 13.73 -11.93 -3.75
N TYR A 21 14.58 -11.02 -4.25
CA TYR A 21 14.29 -9.61 -4.16
C TYR A 21 13.21 -9.30 -5.19
N SER A 22 12.19 -8.56 -4.75
CA SER A 22 11.37 -7.77 -5.66
C SER A 22 12.30 -7.06 -6.65
N LEU A 23 11.91 -7.00 -7.93
CA LEU A 23 12.62 -6.23 -8.95
C LEU A 23 12.79 -4.75 -8.57
N ALA A 24 12.06 -4.28 -7.54
CA ALA A 24 12.16 -2.95 -6.98
C ALA A 24 12.77 -2.95 -5.57
N LYS A 25 13.67 -1.99 -5.31
CA LYS A 25 14.26 -1.72 -3.98
C LYS A 25 13.30 -1.00 -3.04
N GLU A 26 12.19 -1.64 -2.68
CA GLU A 26 11.26 -1.11 -1.67
C GLU A 26 11.74 -1.39 -0.24
N SER A 27 11.59 -0.42 0.66
CA SER A 27 11.81 -0.62 2.10
C SER A 27 10.69 -1.48 2.72
N ASN A 28 10.94 -2.08 3.88
CA ASN A 28 9.92 -2.84 4.60
C ASN A 28 8.68 -1.98 4.94
N GLU A 29 8.87 -0.69 5.22
CA GLU A 29 7.80 0.27 5.46
C GLU A 29 6.96 0.51 4.19
N GLN A 30 7.61 0.60 3.03
CA GLN A 30 6.91 0.76 1.75
C GLN A 30 6.10 -0.50 1.41
N LEU A 31 6.69 -1.69 1.62
CA LEU A 31 6.03 -2.98 1.45
C LEU A 31 4.85 -3.14 2.41
N LEU A 32 5.02 -2.79 3.68
CA LEU A 32 3.96 -2.81 4.69
C LEU A 32 2.80 -1.90 4.28
N GLU A 33 3.09 -0.66 3.85
CA GLU A 33 2.06 0.24 3.37
C GLU A 33 1.32 -0.34 2.15
N SER A 34 2.03 -0.88 1.18
CA SER A 34 1.41 -1.51 -0.01
C SER A 34 0.54 -2.71 0.37
N ALA A 35 0.99 -3.55 1.30
CA ALA A 35 0.20 -4.66 1.82
C ALA A 35 -1.07 -4.20 2.56
N LEU A 36 -0.97 -3.13 3.36
CA LEU A 36 -2.12 -2.53 4.05
C LEU A 36 -3.11 -1.91 3.06
N LEU A 37 -2.64 -1.18 2.05
CA LEU A 37 -3.51 -0.62 1.02
C LEU A 37 -4.25 -1.71 0.22
N ASN A 38 -3.59 -2.86 -0.03
CA ASN A 38 -4.26 -4.03 -0.59
C ASN A 38 -5.34 -4.59 0.34
N ARG A 39 -5.05 -4.74 1.64
CA ARG A 39 -6.01 -5.21 2.65
C ARG A 39 -7.24 -4.29 2.73
N TYR A 40 -7.05 -2.97 2.63
CA TYR A 40 -8.12 -1.98 2.80
C TYR A 40 -8.78 -1.53 1.50
N TYR A 41 -8.39 -2.10 0.35
CA TYR A 41 -8.92 -1.73 -0.96
C TYR A 41 -10.46 -1.73 -1.02
N SER A 42 -11.10 -2.80 -0.51
CA SER A 42 -12.56 -2.93 -0.50
C SER A 42 -13.24 -1.84 0.34
N VAL A 43 -12.66 -1.50 1.49
CA VAL A 43 -13.17 -0.47 2.40
C VAL A 43 -13.01 0.93 1.82
N ILE A 44 -11.87 1.20 1.17
CA ILE A 44 -11.66 2.47 0.45
C ILE A 44 -12.73 2.65 -0.62
N ARG A 45 -12.97 1.61 -1.45
CA ARG A 45 -13.99 1.66 -2.50
C ARG A 45 -15.40 1.87 -1.97
N GLN A 46 -15.73 1.29 -0.82
CA GLN A 46 -17.03 1.51 -0.17
C GLN A 46 -17.23 2.98 0.23
N VAL A 47 -16.15 3.69 0.59
CA VAL A 47 -16.20 5.09 1.04
C VAL A 47 -16.16 6.08 -0.12
N THR A 48 -15.47 5.73 -1.20
CA THR A 48 -15.35 6.62 -2.37
C THR A 48 -16.52 6.51 -3.32
N GLU A 49 -17.10 5.32 -3.49
CA GLU A 49 -18.03 4.95 -4.58
C GLU A 49 -17.43 5.07 -6.00
N ASP A 50 -16.36 5.85 -6.14
CA ASP A 50 -15.58 6.13 -7.34
C ASP A 50 -14.13 5.62 -7.25
N GLN A 51 -13.35 5.89 -8.29
CA GLN A 51 -11.90 5.67 -8.32
C GLN A 51 -11.18 6.59 -7.32
N TYR A 52 -9.99 6.16 -6.90
CA TYR A 52 -9.12 6.92 -6.01
C TYR A 52 -7.66 6.82 -6.47
N GLU A 53 -6.85 7.78 -6.04
CA GLU A 53 -5.42 7.83 -6.30
C GLU A 53 -4.65 8.31 -5.06
N CYS A 54 -3.32 8.17 -5.09
CA CYS A 54 -2.44 8.73 -4.07
C CYS A 54 -2.73 8.24 -2.65
N ALA A 55 -3.17 6.99 -2.52
CA ALA A 55 -3.45 6.41 -1.23
C ALA A 55 -2.17 6.13 -0.44
N SER A 56 -2.19 6.49 0.84
CA SER A 56 -1.09 6.28 1.76
C SER A 56 -1.60 5.96 3.17
N VAL A 57 -0.79 5.26 3.95
CA VAL A 57 -1.02 5.04 5.37
C VAL A 57 -0.29 6.14 6.15
N ILE A 58 -1.04 7.05 6.76
CA ILE A 58 -0.47 8.20 7.48
C ILE A 58 -0.31 7.96 8.98
N ASN A 59 -1.01 6.95 9.53
CA ASN A 59 -0.86 6.56 10.92
C ASN A 59 -1.25 5.09 11.15
N ILE A 60 -0.49 4.41 12.03
CA ILE A 60 -0.78 3.07 12.54
C ILE A 60 -0.64 3.13 14.05
N LYS A 61 -1.72 2.83 14.76
CA LYS A 61 -1.75 2.82 16.22
C LYS A 61 -2.25 1.47 16.71
N ARG A 62 -1.43 0.76 17.49
CA ARG A 62 -1.88 -0.46 18.18
C ARG A 62 -2.97 -0.09 19.19
N LEU A 63 -4.05 -0.85 19.17
CA LEU A 63 -5.13 -0.81 20.15
C LEU A 63 -5.05 -2.04 21.06
N GLY A 64 -5.72 -1.95 22.21
CA GLY A 64 -5.76 -3.02 23.19
C GLY A 64 -4.77 -2.85 24.33
N LYS A 65 -4.69 -3.87 25.20
CA LYS A 65 -3.78 -3.86 26.36
C LYS A 65 -2.43 -4.46 26.00
N ASN A 66 -1.39 -4.06 26.74
CA ASN A 66 -0.09 -4.73 26.68
C ASN A 66 -0.29 -6.22 27.04
N GLY A 67 0.14 -7.11 26.14
CA GLY A 67 -0.01 -8.57 26.30
C GLY A 67 -1.22 -9.20 25.60
N GLU A 68 -2.09 -8.42 24.94
CA GLU A 68 -3.14 -8.98 24.10
C GLU A 68 -2.53 -9.72 22.91
N PHE A 69 -2.83 -11.03 22.79
CA PHE A 69 -2.18 -11.94 21.83
C PHE A 69 -2.48 -11.58 20.37
N VAL A 70 -3.74 -11.22 20.08
CA VAL A 70 -4.16 -10.73 18.76
C VAL A 70 -4.28 -9.21 18.84
N PRO A 71 -3.34 -8.45 18.27
CA PRO A 71 -3.43 -6.99 18.25
C PRO A 71 -4.59 -6.52 17.38
N ARG A 72 -5.20 -5.42 17.79
CA ARG A 72 -6.05 -4.59 16.93
C ARG A 72 -5.28 -3.33 16.55
N PHE A 73 -5.63 -2.73 15.42
CA PHE A 73 -4.97 -1.50 14.98
C PHE A 73 -5.99 -0.44 14.59
N GLU A 74 -5.72 0.81 14.97
CA GLU A 74 -6.33 1.97 14.36
C GLU A 74 -5.42 2.43 13.22
N ILE A 75 -5.95 2.40 12.00
CA ILE A 75 -5.23 2.79 10.80
C ILE A 75 -5.85 4.07 10.27
N THR A 76 -5.02 5.04 9.90
CA THR A 76 -5.49 6.24 9.19
C THR A 76 -4.89 6.25 7.79
N LEU A 77 -5.78 6.27 6.80
CA LEU A 77 -5.46 6.34 5.39
C LEU A 77 -5.78 7.75 4.87
N GLN A 78 -5.00 8.21 3.90
CA GLN A 78 -5.29 9.43 3.16
C GLN A 78 -5.17 9.15 1.67
N PHE A 79 -6.12 9.67 0.88
CA PHE A 79 -6.16 9.51 -0.58
C PHE A 79 -6.97 10.63 -1.22
N LEU A 80 -6.91 10.72 -2.55
CA LEU A 80 -7.72 11.61 -3.36
C LEU A 80 -8.81 10.82 -4.08
N THR A 81 -10.02 11.34 -4.18
CA THR A 81 -10.96 10.85 -5.19
C THR A 81 -10.48 11.23 -6.57
N PHE A 82 -10.73 10.36 -7.55
CA PHE A 82 -10.33 10.59 -8.93
C PHE A 82 -11.53 10.38 -9.85
N GLN A 83 -11.89 11.43 -10.60
CA GLN A 83 -12.99 11.38 -11.59
C GLN A 83 -12.49 11.62 -13.02
N GLY A 84 -11.19 11.43 -13.28
CA GLY A 84 -10.56 11.57 -14.59
C GLY A 84 -9.70 12.83 -14.74
N ALA A 85 -8.76 12.80 -15.68
CA ALA A 85 -7.72 13.83 -15.88
C ALA A 85 -8.26 15.25 -16.20
N HIS A 86 -9.52 15.37 -16.59
CA HIS A 86 -10.15 16.63 -16.98
C HIS A 86 -11.28 17.06 -16.03
N ASN A 87 -11.52 16.32 -14.95
CA ASN A 87 -12.67 16.52 -14.07
C ASN A 87 -12.24 16.70 -12.60
N PRO A 88 -11.55 17.82 -12.26
CA PRO A 88 -11.32 18.15 -10.87
C PRO A 88 -12.68 18.58 -10.30
N PRO A 89 -13.13 17.92 -9.24
CA PRO A 89 -12.37 18.09 -8.01
C PRO A 89 -11.92 16.77 -7.38
N ASN A 90 -10.62 16.73 -7.06
CA ASN A 90 -10.09 15.73 -6.15
C ASN A 90 -10.54 16.13 -4.73
N ASP A 91 -11.35 15.29 -4.09
CA ASP A 91 -11.59 15.42 -2.67
C ASP A 91 -10.45 14.74 -1.94
N LYS A 92 -9.87 15.41 -0.93
CA LYS A 92 -8.97 14.75 0.00
C LYS A 92 -9.80 14.02 1.04
N VAL A 93 -9.68 12.71 1.07
CA VAL A 93 -10.36 11.86 2.06
C VAL A 93 -9.35 11.38 3.08
N THR A 94 -9.71 11.48 4.35
CA THR A 94 -8.98 10.88 5.47
C THR A 94 -9.89 9.85 6.13
N LEU A 95 -9.48 8.58 6.08
CA LEU A 95 -10.27 7.43 6.50
C LEU A 95 -9.60 6.78 7.71
N THR A 96 -10.30 6.75 8.85
CA THR A 96 -9.86 6.03 10.05
C THR A 96 -10.60 4.70 10.17
N LEU A 97 -9.83 3.63 10.30
CA LEU A 97 -10.30 2.25 10.39
C LEU A 97 -9.86 1.62 11.71
N GLU A 98 -10.68 0.71 12.24
CA GLU A 98 -10.26 -0.29 13.23
C GLU A 98 -10.09 -1.61 12.49
N ASP A 99 -8.86 -2.12 12.47
CA ASP A 99 -8.51 -3.41 11.88
C ASP A 99 -8.51 -4.49 12.98
N HIS A 100 -9.44 -5.42 12.83
CA HIS A 100 -9.53 -6.64 13.62
C HIS A 100 -9.00 -7.81 12.77
N LEU A 101 -8.76 -8.95 13.41
CA LEU A 101 -8.25 -10.13 12.71
C LEU A 101 -9.19 -10.59 11.58
N ASP A 102 -10.48 -10.57 11.86
CA ASP A 102 -11.57 -11.14 11.04
C ASP A 102 -12.34 -10.08 10.23
N HIS A 103 -12.27 -8.80 10.61
CA HIS A 103 -13.01 -7.74 9.94
C HIS A 103 -12.32 -6.37 10.06
N VAL A 104 -12.74 -5.43 9.21
CA VAL A 104 -12.32 -4.03 9.26
C VAL A 104 -13.55 -3.18 9.50
N LYS A 105 -13.47 -2.25 10.46
CA LYS A 105 -14.55 -1.33 10.80
C LYS A 105 -14.16 0.10 10.45
N ILE A 106 -15.02 0.80 9.69
CA ILE A 106 -14.86 2.24 9.48
C ILE A 106 -15.21 2.97 10.78
N LYS A 107 -14.26 3.76 11.31
CA LYS A 107 -14.49 4.62 12.49
C LYS A 107 -14.87 6.04 12.10
N LYS A 108 -14.19 6.60 11.10
CA LYS A 108 -14.35 8.01 10.71
C LYS A 108 -14.00 8.19 9.24
N VAL A 109 -14.80 9.01 8.56
CA VAL A 109 -14.52 9.49 7.20
C VAL A 109 -14.55 11.01 7.25
N GLU A 110 -13.43 11.63 6.89
CA GLU A 110 -13.32 13.08 6.73
C GLU A 110 -13.06 13.39 5.25
N ARG A 111 -13.77 14.39 4.73
CA ARG A 111 -13.71 14.76 3.32
C ARG A 111 -13.55 16.26 3.20
N GLU A 112 -12.42 16.67 2.64
CA GLU A 112 -12.18 18.05 2.22
C GLU A 112 -12.44 18.13 0.73
N LYS A 113 -13.52 18.82 0.35
CA LYS A 113 -13.96 18.85 -1.04
C LYS A 113 -13.12 19.78 -1.90
N ASN A 114 -12.89 19.38 -3.14
CA ASN A 114 -12.29 20.24 -4.16
C ASN A 114 -10.96 20.86 -3.73
N VAL A 115 -10.03 20.03 -3.26
CA VAL A 115 -8.74 20.54 -2.77
C VAL A 115 -7.94 21.17 -3.91
N SER A 116 -7.09 22.14 -3.57
CA SER A 116 -6.21 22.79 -4.53
C SER A 116 -5.16 21.82 -5.10
N GLY A 117 -4.61 22.16 -6.27
CA GLY A 117 -3.53 21.37 -6.88
C GLY A 117 -2.31 21.18 -5.97
N ALA A 118 -1.98 22.18 -5.13
CA ALA A 118 -0.88 22.07 -4.17
C ALA A 118 -1.17 21.04 -3.06
N ILE A 119 -2.42 20.97 -2.59
CA ILE A 119 -2.82 19.95 -1.61
C ILE A 119 -2.81 18.57 -2.28
N ALA A 120 -3.36 18.45 -3.48
CA ALA A 120 -3.36 17.20 -4.24
C ALA A 120 -1.94 16.69 -4.49
N GLU A 121 -1.03 17.57 -4.92
CA GLU A 121 0.38 17.23 -5.12
C GLU A 121 1.03 16.70 -3.86
N LYS A 122 0.81 17.38 -2.71
CA LYS A 122 1.34 16.96 -1.41
C LYS A 122 0.84 15.57 -1.00
N VAL A 123 -0.44 15.27 -1.21
CA VAL A 123 -1.00 13.92 -0.93
C VAL A 123 -0.32 12.86 -1.80
N CYS A 124 0.02 13.21 -3.05
CA CYS A 124 0.65 12.31 -4.01
C CYS A 124 2.18 12.17 -3.87
N GLU A 125 2.86 12.98 -3.05
CA GLU A 125 4.32 12.94 -2.88
C GLU A 125 4.83 11.54 -2.53
N ARG A 126 4.16 10.88 -1.59
CA ARG A 126 4.55 9.54 -1.11
C ARG A 126 4.42 8.46 -2.18
N GLN A 127 3.41 8.55 -3.05
CA GLN A 127 3.29 7.64 -4.20
C GLN A 127 4.38 7.91 -5.24
N LYS A 128 4.73 9.18 -5.49
CA LYS A 128 5.84 9.53 -6.39
C LYS A 128 7.17 8.96 -5.89
N GLU A 129 7.43 8.99 -4.58
CA GLU A 129 8.61 8.36 -3.97
C GLU A 129 8.67 6.84 -4.18
N LYS A 130 7.54 6.16 -4.00
CA LYS A 130 7.43 4.72 -4.29
C LYS A 130 7.74 4.43 -5.76
N ILE A 131 7.10 5.14 -6.70
CA ILE A 131 7.34 4.94 -8.14
C ILE A 131 8.82 5.13 -8.50
N LYS A 132 9.50 6.12 -7.91
CA LYS A 132 10.94 6.31 -8.12
C LYS A 132 11.75 5.08 -7.71
N ALA A 133 11.44 4.45 -6.57
CA ALA A 133 12.10 3.23 -6.11
C ALA A 133 11.89 2.02 -7.05
N HIS A 134 10.79 1.98 -7.81
CA HIS A 134 10.56 0.97 -8.86
C HIS A 134 11.28 1.30 -10.19
N SER A 135 11.63 2.55 -10.44
CA SER A 135 12.25 2.98 -11.71
C SER A 135 13.78 2.87 -11.73
N THR A 136 14.43 2.92 -10.57
CA THR A 136 15.90 2.89 -10.44
C THR A 136 16.56 1.55 -10.75
N ASP A 137 15.79 0.53 -11.13
CA ASP A 137 16.30 -0.79 -11.53
C ASP A 137 16.30 -0.98 -13.06
N SER A 138 16.18 0.12 -13.83
CA SER A 138 16.25 0.13 -15.30
C SER A 138 17.55 0.70 -15.90
N GLU A 139 18.60 0.88 -15.07
CA GLU A 139 19.98 1.20 -15.51
C GLU A 139 20.94 0.01 -15.34
#